data_AF-A0A2D4SKL8-F1
#
_entry.id   AF-A0A2D4SKL8-F1
#
_cell.length_a   1.000
_cell.length_b   1.000
_cell.length_c   1.000
_cell.angle_alpha   90.00
_cell.angle_beta   90.00
_cell.angle_gamma   90.00
#
_symmetry.space_group_name_H-M   'P 1'
#
loop_
_entity.id
_entity.type
_entity.pdbx_description
1 polymer ?
#
loop_
_entity_poly.entity_id
_entity_poly.type
_entity_poly.pdbx_seq_one_letter_code
_entity_poly.pdbx_strand_id
1 'polypeptide(L)'
;MSKQLFFWGNDTPDDPRMLVLAMLFGWVVNTMALLWFSQDIIHASPAIDDGLSLDAMRGILLVTMGWCGCFFSAMGAQIQIKQKYREDEDARFLAERALMNSLEHAIPSLLLIWLSGIYCNTMLATVLGSIYIVGRLLYPVFYGWYGQFTMLVEFATHLGYFALGGLFLSLMGNLIWSESLLIALLQYWYFPFVLLGGWVAFMGIQMTMIGWLVYAPIYERGLRWKKEFEDQL
;
A
#
# COMPACT_ATOMS: atom_id res chain seq x y z
N MET A 1 -12.14 32.25 -15.65
CA MET A 1 -12.45 30.92 -15.08
C MET A 1 -11.24 30.04 -15.30
N SER A 2 -10.57 29.57 -14.24
CA SER A 2 -9.54 28.53 -14.41
C SER A 2 -10.23 27.26 -14.90
N LYS A 3 -9.68 26.61 -15.93
CA LYS A 3 -10.20 25.33 -16.41
C LYS A 3 -10.01 24.31 -15.29
N GLN A 4 -11.08 23.61 -14.91
CA GLN A 4 -10.99 22.52 -13.97
C GLN A 4 -10.11 21.41 -14.56
N LEU A 5 -9.01 21.08 -13.89
CA LEU A 5 -8.01 20.12 -14.37
C LEU A 5 -8.39 18.67 -14.05
N PHE A 6 -9.05 18.43 -12.90
CA PHE A 6 -9.48 17.10 -12.46
C PHE A 6 -10.98 17.03 -12.19
N PHE A 7 -11.58 15.84 -12.30
CA PHE A 7 -13.04 15.69 -12.08
C PHE A 7 -13.44 16.01 -10.62
N TRP A 8 -12.50 15.95 -9.68
CA TRP A 8 -12.70 16.30 -8.27
C TRP A 8 -12.36 17.77 -7.93
N GLY A 9 -11.81 18.54 -8.88
CA GLY A 9 -11.46 19.95 -8.66
C GLY A 9 -10.04 20.29 -9.12
N ASN A 10 -9.49 21.38 -8.57
CA ASN A 10 -8.11 21.82 -8.80
C ASN A 10 -7.22 21.59 -7.55
N ASP A 11 -7.71 20.81 -6.59
CA ASP A 11 -6.95 20.50 -5.38
C ASP A 11 -5.74 19.64 -5.75
N THR A 12 -4.61 19.99 -5.16
CA THR A 12 -3.32 19.34 -5.39
C THR A 12 -3.16 18.14 -4.46
N PRO A 13 -2.24 17.20 -4.75
CA PRO A 13 -2.11 15.97 -3.96
C PRO A 13 -1.62 16.21 -2.53
N ASP A 14 -0.97 17.34 -2.29
CA ASP A 14 -0.50 17.81 -0.99
C ASP A 14 -1.62 18.44 -0.15
N ASP A 15 -2.85 18.60 -0.68
CA ASP A 15 -3.99 19.06 0.10
C ASP A 15 -4.35 18.02 1.19
N PRO A 16 -4.29 18.39 2.48
CA PRO A 16 -4.60 17.49 3.58
C PRO A 16 -6.00 16.86 3.50
N ARG A 17 -6.96 17.56 2.89
CA ARG A 17 -8.33 17.05 2.69
C ARG A 17 -8.33 15.83 1.77
N MET A 18 -7.49 15.86 0.74
CA MET A 18 -7.39 14.77 -0.23
C MET A 18 -6.70 13.55 0.36
N LEU A 19 -5.67 13.76 1.17
CA LEU A 19 -5.05 12.71 1.97
C LEU A 19 -6.06 12.04 2.91
N VAL A 20 -6.82 12.83 3.67
CA VAL A 20 -7.85 12.30 4.59
C VAL A 20 -8.91 11.52 3.84
N LEU A 21 -9.39 12.01 2.68
CA LEU A 21 -10.37 11.30 1.88
C LEU A 21 -9.81 9.95 1.38
N ALA A 22 -8.54 9.91 0.97
CA ALA A 22 -7.90 8.69 0.53
C ALA A 22 -7.69 7.68 1.67
N MET A 23 -7.35 8.17 2.87
CA MET A 23 -7.33 7.35 4.07
C MET A 23 -8.71 6.74 4.38
N LEU A 24 -9.77 7.55 4.33
CA LEU A 24 -11.12 7.05 4.57
C LEU A 24 -11.55 6.04 3.51
N PHE A 25 -11.19 6.26 2.24
CA PHE A 25 -11.43 5.30 1.17
C PHE A 25 -10.73 3.96 1.43
N GLY A 26 -9.43 3.99 1.72
CA GLY A 26 -8.66 2.79 2.05
C GLY A 26 -9.23 2.04 3.26
N TRP A 27 -9.63 2.77 4.29
CA TRP A 27 -10.28 2.24 5.49
C TRP A 27 -11.60 1.54 5.16
N VAL A 28 -12.51 2.21 4.44
CA VAL A 28 -13.83 1.68 4.10
C VAL A 28 -13.67 0.38 3.32
N VAL A 29 -12.86 0.37 2.26
CA VAL A 29 -12.70 -0.81 1.41
C VAL A 29 -12.11 -1.99 2.20
N ASN A 30 -11.04 -1.76 2.97
CA ASN A 30 -10.43 -2.83 3.77
C ASN A 30 -11.38 -3.33 4.88
N THR A 31 -12.07 -2.43 5.57
CA THR A 31 -13.03 -2.80 6.62
C THR A 31 -14.18 -3.61 6.04
N MET A 32 -14.76 -3.18 4.92
CA MET A 32 -15.84 -3.91 4.25
C MET A 32 -15.38 -5.31 3.83
N ALA A 33 -14.17 -5.45 3.27
CA ALA A 33 -13.63 -6.76 2.91
C ALA A 33 -13.42 -7.66 4.13
N LEU A 34 -12.86 -7.13 5.23
CA LEU A 34 -12.65 -7.89 6.45
C LEU A 34 -13.97 -8.32 7.10
N LEU A 35 -14.99 -7.46 7.10
CA LEU A 35 -16.32 -7.82 7.59
C LEU A 35 -17.00 -8.85 6.68
N TRP A 36 -16.86 -8.70 5.36
CA TRP A 36 -17.42 -9.62 4.37
C TRP A 36 -16.86 -11.04 4.53
N PHE A 37 -15.54 -11.17 4.72
CA PHE A 37 -14.85 -12.45 4.93
C PHE A 37 -14.66 -12.81 6.40
N SER A 38 -15.37 -12.15 7.32
CA SER A 38 -15.13 -12.30 8.76
C SER A 38 -15.25 -13.74 9.26
N GLN A 39 -16.27 -14.46 8.79
CA GLN A 39 -16.48 -15.86 9.17
C GLN A 39 -15.34 -16.75 8.68
N ASP A 40 -14.93 -16.60 7.41
CA ASP A 40 -13.82 -17.39 6.86
C ASP A 40 -12.50 -17.07 7.56
N ILE A 41 -12.28 -15.79 7.90
CA ILE A 41 -11.09 -15.34 8.64
C ILE A 41 -11.05 -15.95 10.04
N ILE A 42 -12.16 -15.90 10.79
CA ILE A 42 -12.22 -16.39 12.18
C ILE A 42 -11.95 -17.90 12.25
N HIS A 43 -12.41 -18.67 11.26
CA HIS A 43 -12.26 -20.13 11.25
C HIS A 43 -10.98 -20.63 10.57
N ALA A 44 -10.23 -19.76 9.89
CA ALA A 44 -8.99 -20.13 9.24
C ALA A 44 -7.84 -20.29 10.25
N SER A 45 -7.00 -21.31 10.01
CA SER A 45 -5.76 -21.56 10.74
C SER A 45 -4.55 -20.84 10.12
N PRO A 46 -3.49 -20.60 10.90
CA PRO A 46 -2.14 -20.43 10.35
C PRO A 46 -1.72 -21.63 9.50
N ALA A 47 -1.00 -21.41 8.40
CA ALA A 47 -0.61 -22.53 7.53
C ALA A 47 0.39 -23.49 8.18
N ILE A 48 1.15 -23.03 9.18
CA ILE A 48 2.13 -23.88 9.88
C ILE A 48 1.45 -25.05 10.62
N ASP A 49 0.20 -24.86 11.07
CA ASP A 49 -0.57 -25.88 11.77
C ASP A 49 -0.99 -27.02 10.82
N ASP A 50 -1.12 -26.72 9.53
CA ASP A 50 -1.43 -27.67 8.46
C ASP A 50 -0.16 -28.18 7.74
N GLY A 51 1.00 -28.07 8.39
CA GLY A 51 2.28 -28.54 7.86
C GLY A 51 2.73 -27.83 6.58
N LEU A 52 2.26 -26.59 6.36
CA LEU A 52 2.52 -25.80 5.14
C LEU A 52 2.09 -26.52 3.86
N SER A 53 0.98 -27.27 3.93
CA SER A 53 0.41 -27.94 2.77
C SER A 53 0.05 -26.96 1.64
N LEU A 54 0.05 -27.45 0.40
CA LEU A 54 -0.32 -26.64 -0.76
C LEU A 54 -1.74 -26.05 -0.62
N ASP A 55 -2.65 -26.80 -0.02
CA ASP A 55 -4.03 -26.36 0.19
C ASP A 55 -4.12 -25.22 1.21
N ALA A 56 -3.41 -25.32 2.34
CA ALA A 56 -3.33 -24.25 3.33
C ALA A 56 -2.68 -22.97 2.77
N MET A 57 -1.67 -23.12 1.89
CA MET A 57 -0.94 -22.00 1.30
C MET A 57 -1.58 -21.41 0.03
N ARG A 58 -2.66 -22.02 -0.49
CA ARG A 58 -3.21 -21.73 -1.82
C ARG A 58 -3.51 -20.24 -2.04
N GLY A 59 -4.18 -19.59 -1.08
CA GLY A 59 -4.54 -18.18 -1.20
C GLY A 59 -3.32 -17.26 -1.26
N ILE A 60 -2.32 -17.49 -0.41
CA ILE A 60 -1.06 -16.73 -0.35
C ILE A 60 -0.26 -16.91 -1.65
N LEU A 61 -0.22 -18.13 -2.19
CA LEU A 61 0.43 -18.43 -3.46
C LEU A 61 -0.26 -17.70 -4.62
N LEU A 62 -1.59 -17.69 -4.67
CA LEU A 62 -2.35 -16.94 -5.67
C LEU A 62 -2.10 -15.44 -5.58
N VAL A 63 -2.05 -14.87 -4.36
CA VAL A 63 -1.66 -13.46 -4.15
C VAL A 63 -0.26 -13.18 -4.69
N THR A 64 0.69 -14.08 -4.43
CA THR A 64 2.08 -13.96 -4.93
C THR A 64 2.13 -14.04 -6.46
N MET A 65 1.38 -14.96 -7.08
CA MET A 65 1.26 -15.04 -8.53
C MET A 65 0.63 -13.77 -9.12
N GLY A 66 -0.40 -13.23 -8.46
CA GLY A 66 -1.00 -11.94 -8.80
C GLY A 66 0.01 -10.78 -8.75
N TRP A 67 0.86 -10.75 -7.72
CA TRP A 67 1.97 -9.80 -7.63
C TRP A 67 2.93 -9.93 -8.81
N CYS A 68 3.38 -11.15 -9.12
CA CYS A 68 4.28 -11.38 -10.26
C CYS A 68 3.65 -10.88 -11.57
N GLY A 69 2.36 -11.16 -11.80
CA GLY A 69 1.63 -10.66 -12.95
C GLY A 69 1.61 -9.12 -13.01
N CYS A 70 1.32 -8.46 -11.90
CA CYS A 70 1.33 -6.99 -11.81
C CYS A 70 2.74 -6.43 -12.08
N PHE A 71 3.76 -7.01 -11.48
CA PHE A 71 5.15 -6.58 -11.62
C PHE A 71 5.65 -6.68 -13.06
N PHE A 72 5.48 -7.83 -13.71
CA PHE A 72 5.90 -8.00 -15.10
C PHE A 72 5.09 -7.14 -16.07
N SER A 73 3.80 -6.90 -15.79
CA SER A 73 2.98 -5.97 -16.57
C SER A 73 3.48 -4.54 -16.47
N ALA A 74 3.79 -4.06 -15.26
CA ALA A 74 4.35 -2.73 -15.04
C ALA A 74 5.74 -2.57 -15.68
N MET A 75 6.58 -3.60 -15.60
CA MET A 75 7.90 -3.62 -16.27
C MET A 75 7.76 -3.56 -17.79
N GLY A 76 6.87 -4.37 -18.37
CA GLY A 76 6.58 -4.36 -19.80
C GLY A 76 6.11 -2.98 -20.27
N ALA A 77 5.18 -2.36 -19.53
CA ALA A 77 4.70 -1.01 -19.81
C ALA A 77 5.83 0.02 -19.72
N GLN A 78 6.69 -0.06 -18.70
CA GLN A 78 7.83 0.85 -18.54
C GLN A 78 8.78 0.77 -19.74
N ILE A 79 9.17 -0.45 -20.16
CA ILE A 79 10.06 -0.66 -21.30
C ILE A 79 9.44 -0.09 -22.57
N GLN A 80 8.15 -0.37 -22.82
CA GLN A 80 7.45 0.14 -24.00
C GLN A 80 7.41 1.67 -24.05
N ILE A 81 7.09 2.33 -22.93
CA ILE A 81 7.07 3.80 -22.85
C ILE A 81 8.48 4.36 -23.06
N LYS A 82 9.50 3.82 -22.38
CA LYS A 82 10.90 4.27 -22.56
C LYS A 82 11.40 4.09 -23.99
N GLN A 83 10.96 3.05 -24.71
CA GLN A 83 11.34 2.82 -26.10
C GLN A 83 10.58 3.71 -27.10
N LYS A 84 9.30 3.98 -26.86
CA LYS A 84 8.45 4.81 -27.72
C LYS A 84 8.74 6.29 -27.57
N TYR A 85 9.07 6.73 -26.35
CA TYR A 85 9.27 8.13 -25.97
C TYR A 85 10.70 8.37 -25.47
N ARG A 86 11.71 8.00 -26.29
CA ARG A 86 13.13 8.03 -25.88
C ARG A 86 13.64 9.42 -25.54
N GLU A 87 13.20 10.42 -26.29
CA GLU A 87 13.60 11.83 -26.18
C GLU A 87 12.72 12.63 -25.19
N ASP A 88 11.66 12.01 -24.65
CA ASP A 88 10.75 12.64 -23.70
C ASP A 88 11.13 12.20 -22.28
N GLU A 89 11.83 13.06 -21.56
CA GLU A 89 12.31 12.78 -20.21
C GLU A 89 11.15 12.58 -19.21
N ASP A 90 10.06 13.33 -19.35
CA ASP A 90 8.89 13.26 -18.48
C ASP A 90 8.18 11.91 -18.62
N ALA A 91 7.96 11.46 -19.85
CA ALA A 91 7.36 10.15 -20.12
C ALA A 91 8.20 9.00 -19.54
N ARG A 92 9.53 9.10 -19.65
CA ARG A 92 10.47 8.11 -19.11
C ARG A 92 10.48 8.12 -17.59
N PHE A 93 10.48 9.31 -16.99
CA PHE A 93 10.44 9.49 -15.55
C PHE A 93 9.15 8.94 -14.95
N LEU A 94 8.00 9.25 -15.55
CA LEU A 94 6.69 8.76 -15.12
C LEU A 94 6.64 7.22 -15.11
N ALA A 95 7.06 6.60 -16.22
CA ALA A 95 7.11 5.15 -16.35
C ALA A 95 8.04 4.51 -15.32
N GLU A 96 9.19 5.12 -15.07
CA GLU A 96 10.14 4.63 -14.07
C GLU A 96 9.60 4.75 -12.65
N ARG A 97 9.01 5.89 -12.29
CA ARG A 97 8.47 6.10 -10.95
C ARG A 97 7.32 5.15 -10.65
N ALA A 98 6.47 4.84 -11.63
CA ALA A 98 5.40 3.84 -11.48
C ALA A 98 5.94 2.45 -11.12
N LEU A 99 6.98 1.99 -11.82
CA LEU A 99 7.61 0.69 -11.54
C LEU A 99 8.40 0.71 -10.23
N MET A 100 9.20 1.75 -10.01
CA MET A 100 10.06 1.86 -8.82
C MET A 100 9.24 1.92 -7.55
N ASN A 101 8.11 2.63 -7.54
CA ASN A 101 7.21 2.58 -6.39
C ASN A 101 6.70 1.16 -6.11
N SER A 102 6.40 0.37 -7.15
CA SER A 102 6.01 -1.03 -6.94
C SER A 102 7.15 -1.86 -6.34
N LEU A 103 8.39 -1.67 -6.81
CA LEU A 103 9.59 -2.35 -6.30
C LEU A 103 9.91 -1.99 -4.85
N GLU A 104 9.86 -0.70 -4.49
CA GLU A 104 10.12 -0.20 -3.14
C GLU A 104 9.24 -0.88 -2.09
N HIS A 105 7.99 -1.20 -2.46
CA HIS A 105 7.04 -1.85 -1.57
C HIS A 105 7.03 -3.37 -1.67
N ALA A 106 7.65 -3.98 -2.69
CA ALA A 106 7.54 -5.41 -3.01
C ALA A 106 8.07 -6.31 -1.90
N ILE A 107 9.29 -6.03 -1.45
CA ILE A 107 9.98 -6.86 -0.46
C ILE A 107 9.24 -6.84 0.88
N PRO A 108 8.97 -5.67 1.50
CA PRO A 108 8.28 -5.65 2.78
C PRO A 108 6.85 -6.19 2.68
N SER A 109 6.14 -5.96 1.57
CA SER A 109 4.76 -6.42 1.42
C SER A 109 4.65 -7.93 1.28
N LEU A 110 5.44 -8.54 0.40
CA LEU A 110 5.42 -9.99 0.20
C LEU A 110 5.87 -10.71 1.46
N LEU A 111 6.95 -10.24 2.10
CA LEU A 111 7.40 -10.83 3.34
C LEU A 111 6.29 -10.82 4.40
N LEU A 112 5.61 -9.68 4.55
CA LEU A 112 4.54 -9.53 5.52
C LEU A 112 3.33 -10.43 5.21
N ILE A 113 2.90 -10.50 3.95
CA ILE A 113 1.82 -11.39 3.51
C ILE A 113 2.16 -12.85 3.83
N TRP A 114 3.37 -13.28 3.52
CA TRP A 114 3.83 -14.64 3.78
C TRP A 114 3.93 -14.94 5.28
N LEU A 115 4.55 -14.05 6.06
CA LEU A 115 4.67 -14.24 7.51
C LEU A 115 3.31 -14.27 8.19
N SER A 116 2.40 -13.36 7.85
CA SER A 116 1.04 -13.37 8.39
C SER A 116 0.27 -14.62 7.98
N GLY A 117 0.44 -15.12 6.76
CA GLY A 117 -0.23 -16.33 6.31
C GLY A 117 0.29 -17.61 6.97
N ILE A 118 1.62 -17.71 7.15
CA ILE A 118 2.27 -18.85 7.78
C ILE A 118 1.96 -18.90 9.28
N TYR A 119 2.13 -17.77 9.98
CA TYR A 119 2.16 -17.75 11.44
C TYR A 119 0.89 -17.16 12.08
N CYS A 120 0.01 -16.49 11.34
CA CYS A 120 -1.16 -15.84 11.93
C CYS A 120 -2.49 -16.40 11.42
N ASN A 121 -2.77 -16.24 10.12
CA ASN A 121 -4.03 -16.64 9.52
C ASN A 121 -3.96 -16.57 8.00
N THR A 122 -4.20 -17.71 7.36
CA THR A 122 -4.12 -17.87 5.90
C THR A 122 -5.16 -17.03 5.15
N MET A 123 -6.40 -16.99 5.64
CA MET A 123 -7.48 -16.27 4.98
C MET A 123 -7.32 -14.75 5.08
N LEU A 124 -6.94 -14.23 6.25
CA LEU A 124 -6.65 -12.82 6.46
C LEU A 124 -5.51 -12.34 5.56
N ALA A 125 -4.42 -13.12 5.48
CA ALA A 125 -3.29 -12.84 4.59
C ALA A 125 -3.72 -12.84 3.12
N THR A 126 -4.62 -13.76 2.73
CA THR A 126 -5.16 -13.83 1.38
C THR A 126 -6.03 -12.62 1.04
N VAL A 127 -6.95 -12.23 1.91
CA VAL A 127 -7.86 -11.09 1.70
C VAL A 127 -7.09 -9.78 1.61
N LEU A 128 -6.29 -9.45 2.63
CA LEU A 128 -5.53 -8.20 2.65
C LEU A 128 -4.43 -8.20 1.58
N GLY A 129 -3.77 -9.33 1.36
CA GLY A 129 -2.82 -9.49 0.25
C GLY A 129 -3.47 -9.20 -1.10
N SER A 130 -4.67 -9.72 -1.35
CA SER A 130 -5.40 -9.46 -2.61
C SER A 130 -5.74 -7.98 -2.78
N ILE A 131 -6.20 -7.30 -1.73
CA ILE A 131 -6.47 -5.84 -1.77
C ILE A 131 -5.20 -5.07 -2.09
N TYR A 132 -4.06 -5.45 -1.50
CA TYR A 132 -2.77 -4.87 -1.81
C TYR A 132 -2.41 -5.03 -3.29
N ILE A 133 -2.61 -6.22 -3.89
CA ILE A 133 -2.36 -6.45 -5.33
C ILE A 133 -3.26 -5.57 -6.19
N VAL A 134 -4.55 -5.44 -5.85
CA VAL A 134 -5.47 -4.56 -6.58
C VAL A 134 -5.00 -3.12 -6.53
N GLY A 135 -4.61 -2.61 -5.35
CA GLY A 135 -4.04 -1.26 -5.24
C GLY A 135 -2.80 -1.09 -6.12
N ARG A 136 -1.94 -2.11 -6.20
CA ARG A 136 -0.71 -2.09 -7.00
C ARG A 136 -0.96 -2.16 -8.50
N LEU A 137 -2.03 -2.81 -8.92
CA LEU A 137 -2.48 -2.78 -10.32
C LEU A 137 -3.05 -1.42 -10.70
N LEU A 138 -3.81 -0.80 -9.80
CA LEU A 138 -4.44 0.51 -10.03
C LEU A 138 -3.44 1.67 -10.00
N TYR A 139 -2.38 1.56 -9.21
CA TYR A 139 -1.37 2.62 -9.07
C TYR A 139 -0.78 3.11 -10.41
N PRO A 140 -0.16 2.26 -11.26
CA PRO A 140 0.40 2.72 -12.54
C PRO A 140 -0.69 3.24 -13.49
N VAL A 141 -1.90 2.70 -13.42
CA VAL A 141 -3.04 3.18 -14.24
C VAL A 141 -3.41 4.61 -13.84
N PHE A 142 -3.60 4.86 -12.55
CA PHE A 142 -3.98 6.18 -12.03
C PHE A 142 -2.86 7.21 -12.17
N TYR A 143 -1.60 6.80 -12.00
CA TYR A 143 -0.47 7.69 -12.19
C TYR A 143 -0.27 8.05 -13.67
N GLY A 144 -0.43 7.06 -14.56
CA GLY A 144 -0.40 7.26 -16.01
C GLY A 144 -1.55 8.12 -16.54
N TRP A 145 -2.74 8.04 -15.92
CA TRP A 145 -3.94 8.73 -16.41
C TRP A 145 -3.79 10.26 -16.45
N TYR A 146 -3.13 10.84 -15.46
CA TYR A 146 -2.92 12.29 -15.36
C TYR A 146 -1.46 12.71 -15.53
N GLY A 147 -0.53 11.76 -15.71
CA GLY A 147 0.90 12.04 -15.88
C GLY A 147 1.58 12.65 -14.65
N GLN A 148 0.92 12.63 -13.50
CA GLN A 148 1.42 13.20 -12.25
C GLN A 148 0.76 12.53 -11.06
N PHE A 149 1.30 12.79 -9.87
CA PHE A 149 0.76 12.23 -8.64
C PHE A 149 -0.57 12.94 -8.37
N THR A 150 -1.64 12.18 -8.10
CA THR A 150 -3.00 12.73 -7.94
C THR A 150 -3.74 11.98 -6.83
N MET A 151 -4.93 12.46 -6.47
CA MET A 151 -5.82 11.79 -5.52
C MET A 151 -6.09 10.32 -5.90
N LEU A 152 -6.21 9.98 -7.19
CA LEU A 152 -6.43 8.59 -7.59
C LEU A 152 -5.25 7.70 -7.17
N VAL A 153 -4.03 8.22 -7.31
CA VAL A 153 -2.82 7.53 -6.86
C VAL A 153 -2.85 7.31 -5.35
N GLU A 154 -3.32 8.31 -4.59
CA GLU A 154 -3.52 8.17 -3.15
C GLU A 154 -4.57 7.12 -2.80
N PHE A 155 -5.68 7.01 -3.55
CA PHE A 155 -6.66 5.94 -3.35
C PHE A 155 -6.05 4.55 -3.54
N ALA A 156 -5.28 4.34 -4.60
CA ALA A 156 -4.57 3.08 -4.82
C ALA A 156 -3.54 2.80 -3.71
N THR A 157 -2.84 3.83 -3.26
CA THR A 157 -1.79 3.73 -2.24
C THR A 157 -2.38 3.38 -0.88
N HIS A 158 -3.43 4.09 -0.46
CA HIS A 158 -4.07 3.86 0.83
C HIS A 158 -4.74 2.49 0.94
N LEU A 159 -5.25 1.93 -0.17
CA LEU A 159 -5.72 0.54 -0.19
C LEU A 159 -4.62 -0.43 0.28
N GLY A 160 -3.43 -0.30 -0.29
CA GLY A 160 -2.28 -1.14 0.06
C GLY A 160 -1.74 -0.85 1.45
N TYR A 161 -1.72 0.41 1.87
CA TYR A 161 -1.26 0.82 3.19
C TYR A 161 -2.12 0.23 4.32
N PHE A 162 -3.44 0.30 4.20
CA PHE A 162 -4.34 -0.34 5.17
C PHE A 162 -4.18 -1.86 5.20
N ALA A 163 -4.07 -2.49 4.03
CA ALA A 163 -3.88 -3.93 3.93
C ALA A 163 -2.59 -4.38 4.65
N LEU A 164 -1.46 -3.75 4.35
CA LEU A 164 -0.18 -4.07 4.99
C LEU A 164 -0.16 -3.68 6.46
N GLY A 165 -0.73 -2.53 6.83
CA GLY A 165 -0.86 -2.14 8.23
C GLY A 165 -1.67 -3.15 9.04
N GLY A 166 -2.75 -3.69 8.47
CA GLY A 166 -3.53 -4.74 9.10
C GLY A 166 -2.73 -6.03 9.30
N LEU A 167 -2.00 -6.48 8.27
CA LEU A 167 -1.15 -7.66 8.39
C LEU A 167 -0.04 -7.47 9.44
N PHE A 168 0.57 -6.29 9.48
CA PHE A 168 1.57 -5.93 10.47
C PHE A 168 1.02 -5.96 11.89
N LEU A 169 -0.14 -5.33 12.14
CA LEU A 169 -0.79 -5.34 13.45
C LEU A 169 -1.21 -6.75 13.88
N SER A 170 -1.67 -7.57 12.95
CA SER A 170 -2.01 -8.98 13.20
C SER A 170 -0.79 -9.78 13.64
N LEU A 171 0.31 -9.64 12.90
CA LEU A 171 1.57 -10.33 13.18
C LEU A 171 2.17 -9.88 14.51
N MET A 172 2.19 -8.57 14.75
CA MET A 172 2.64 -8.01 16.03
C MET A 172 1.78 -8.53 17.19
N GLY A 173 0.46 -8.59 17.01
CA GLY A 173 -0.43 -9.12 18.03
C GLY A 173 -0.13 -10.59 18.35
N ASN A 174 0.05 -11.40 17.31
CA ASN A 174 0.40 -12.80 17.46
C ASN A 174 1.75 -12.97 18.19
N LEU A 175 2.76 -12.16 17.85
CA LEU A 175 4.07 -12.22 18.51
C LEU A 175 4.03 -11.80 19.99
N ILE A 176 3.23 -10.80 20.36
CA ILE A 176 3.23 -10.24 21.72
C ILE A 176 2.25 -10.99 22.63
N TRP A 177 1.07 -11.33 22.12
CA TRP A 177 -0.04 -11.88 22.91
C TRP A 177 -0.45 -13.29 22.51
N SER A 178 0.24 -13.92 21.54
CA SER A 178 -0.16 -15.21 20.96
C SER A 178 -1.57 -15.21 20.35
N GLU A 179 -2.07 -14.02 19.99
CA GLU A 179 -3.40 -13.83 19.40
C GLU A 179 -3.33 -12.75 18.32
N SER A 180 -3.93 -13.00 17.15
CA SER A 180 -4.02 -11.98 16.10
C SER A 180 -4.96 -10.85 16.54
N LEU A 181 -4.40 -9.63 16.70
CA LEU A 181 -5.15 -8.46 17.16
C LEU A 181 -6.39 -8.19 16.29
N LEU A 182 -6.27 -8.32 14.97
CA LEU A 182 -7.41 -8.11 14.08
C LEU A 182 -8.47 -9.18 14.26
N ILE A 183 -8.10 -10.47 14.32
CA ILE A 183 -9.06 -11.56 14.48
C ILE A 183 -9.81 -11.44 15.80
N ALA A 184 -9.09 -11.14 16.88
CA ALA A 184 -9.66 -10.88 18.19
C ALA A 184 -10.69 -9.74 18.14
N LEU A 185 -10.43 -8.72 17.33
CA LEU A 185 -11.30 -7.55 17.23
C LEU A 185 -12.47 -7.73 16.24
N LEU A 186 -12.33 -8.58 15.22
CA LEU A 186 -13.31 -8.75 14.13
C LEU A 186 -14.72 -9.13 14.63
N GLN A 187 -14.83 -9.77 15.79
CA GLN A 187 -16.09 -10.17 16.41
C GLN A 187 -16.87 -9.01 17.05
N TYR A 188 -16.27 -7.83 17.22
CA TYR A 188 -16.90 -6.71 17.88
C TYR A 188 -17.47 -5.69 16.89
N TRP A 189 -18.66 -5.15 17.18
CA TRP A 189 -19.31 -4.14 16.33
C TRP A 189 -18.48 -2.85 16.18
N TYR A 190 -17.63 -2.54 17.15
CA TYR A 190 -16.78 -1.35 17.14
C TYR A 190 -15.45 -1.56 16.40
N PHE A 191 -15.22 -2.75 15.83
CA PHE A 191 -14.05 -3.09 15.03
C PHE A 191 -13.67 -2.01 13.99
N PRO A 192 -14.61 -1.47 13.17
CA PRO A 192 -14.28 -0.44 12.18
C PRO A 192 -13.60 0.79 12.79
N PHE A 193 -14.05 1.23 13.96
CA PHE A 193 -13.53 2.43 14.62
C PHE A 193 -12.16 2.20 15.24
N VAL A 194 -11.93 1.01 15.81
CA VAL A 194 -10.60 0.63 16.33
C VAL A 194 -9.60 0.53 15.18
N LEU A 195 -9.99 -0.05 14.05
CA LEU A 195 -9.14 -0.13 12.88
C LEU A 195 -8.80 1.27 12.33
N LEU A 196 -9.79 2.17 12.25
CA LEU A 196 -9.55 3.56 11.82
C LEU A 196 -8.63 4.30 12.80
N GLY A 197 -8.90 4.22 14.10
CA GLY A 197 -8.11 4.88 15.13
C GLY A 197 -6.67 4.38 15.17
N GLY A 198 -6.49 3.06 15.11
CA GLY A 198 -5.17 2.43 15.03
C GLY A 198 -4.41 2.83 13.77
N TRP A 199 -5.10 2.93 12.63
CA TRP A 199 -4.50 3.40 11.39
C TRP A 199 -4.06 4.87 11.45
N VAL A 200 -4.93 5.75 11.95
CA VAL A 200 -4.61 7.18 12.13
C VAL A 200 -3.42 7.35 13.06
N ALA A 201 -3.36 6.58 14.15
CA ALA A 201 -2.21 6.58 15.04
C ALA A 201 -0.93 6.09 14.32
N PHE A 202 -1.00 4.97 13.61
CA PHE A 202 0.14 4.42 12.86
C PHE A 202 0.67 5.40 11.81
N MET A 203 -0.21 5.97 11.00
CA MET A 203 0.16 6.95 9.97
C MET A 203 0.65 8.26 10.57
N GLY A 204 0.01 8.76 11.63
CA GLY A 204 0.47 9.95 12.33
C GLY A 204 1.89 9.77 12.89
N ILE A 205 2.19 8.60 13.45
CA ILE A 205 3.54 8.29 13.94
C ILE A 205 4.52 8.19 12.76
N GLN A 206 4.23 7.38 11.75
CA GLN A 206 5.16 7.10 10.64
C GLN A 206 5.38 8.33 9.75
N MET A 207 4.30 8.94 9.24
CA MET A 207 4.40 10.03 8.28
C MET A 207 4.77 11.35 8.95
N THR A 208 4.17 11.67 10.10
CA THR A 208 4.44 12.95 10.75
C THR A 208 5.69 12.88 11.62
N MET A 209 5.74 11.98 12.60
CA MET A 209 6.86 12.01 13.56
C MET A 209 8.18 11.53 12.97
N ILE A 210 8.17 10.48 12.14
CA ILE A 210 9.42 9.96 11.55
C ILE A 210 9.66 10.64 10.19
N GLY A 211 8.68 10.58 9.29
CA GLY A 211 8.80 11.16 7.96
C GLY A 211 9.07 12.66 7.98
N TRP A 212 8.13 13.45 8.51
CA TRP A 212 8.20 14.91 8.43
C TRP A 212 9.11 15.55 9.46
N LEU A 213 9.17 15.06 10.70
CA LEU A 213 10.03 15.68 11.71
C LEU A 213 11.50 15.23 11.62
N VAL A 214 11.77 14.04 11.07
CA VAL A 214 13.14 13.51 11.00
C VAL A 214 13.67 13.48 9.57
N TYR A 215 13.00 12.79 8.64
CA TYR A 215 13.56 12.59 7.29
C TYR A 215 13.49 13.83 6.40
N ALA A 216 12.35 14.53 6.37
CA ALA A 216 12.18 15.69 5.48
C ALA A 216 13.22 16.81 5.72
N PRO A 217 13.53 17.23 6.96
CA PRO A 217 14.54 18.26 7.20
C PRO A 217 15.95 17.82 6.77
N ILE A 218 16.26 16.52 6.89
CA ILE A 218 17.53 15.95 6.43
C ILE A 218 17.62 16.03 4.91
N TYR A 219 16.55 15.67 4.19
CA TYR A 219 16.50 15.77 2.73
C TYR A 219 16.61 17.22 2.25
N GLU A 220 15.89 18.15 2.87
CA GLU A 220 15.98 19.58 2.56
C GLU A 220 17.39 20.13 2.78
N ARG A 221 18.06 19.70 3.87
CA ARG A 221 19.46 20.08 4.12
C ARG A 221 20.39 19.54 3.04
N GLY A 222 20.21 18.29 2.62
CA GLY A 222 21.00 17.68 1.53
C GLY A 222 20.80 18.40 0.20
N LEU A 223 19.56 18.77 -0.14
CA LEU A 223 19.25 19.51 -1.36
C LEU A 223 19.87 20.91 -1.36
N ARG A 224 19.81 21.64 -0.24
CA ARG A 224 20.47 22.94 -0.08
C ARG A 224 21.98 22.82 -0.27
N TRP A 225 22.60 21.85 0.39
CA TRP A 225 24.04 21.61 0.26
C TRP A 225 24.45 21.30 -1.18
N LYS A 226 23.68 20.46 -1.89
CA LYS A 226 23.95 20.13 -3.30
C LYS A 226 23.90 21.38 -4.19
N LYS A 227 22.89 22.23 -4.00
CA LYS A 227 22.73 23.47 -4.76
C LYS A 227 23.90 24.43 -4.52
N GLU A 228 24.27 24.65 -3.26
CA GLU A 228 25.40 25.50 -2.89
C GLU A 228 26.73 24.99 -3.47
N PHE A 229 26.91 23.66 -3.54
CA PHE A 229 28.08 23.04 -4.14
C PHE A 229 28.12 23.24 -5.67
N GLU A 230 26.99 23.06 -6.36
CA GLU A 230 26.87 23.30 -7.80
C GLU A 230 27.10 24.78 -8.17
N ASP A 231 26.65 25.72 -7.33
CA ASP A 231 26.84 27.16 -7.52
C ASP A 231 28.31 27.61 -7.33
N GLN A 232 29.17 26.77 -6.74
CA GLN A 232 30.60 27.06 -6.51
C GLN A 232 31.54 26.52 -7.61
N LEU A 233 31.03 25.68 -8.52
CA LEU A 233 31.77 25.11 -9.66
C LEU A 233 31.65 25.98 -10.92
#